data_AF-A0A0A2JR77-F1
#
_entry.id   AF-A0A0A2JR77-F1
#
_cell.length_a   1.000
_cell.length_b   1.000
_cell.length_c   1.000
_cell.angle_alpha   90.00
_cell.angle_beta   90.00
_cell.angle_gamma   90.00
#
_symmetry.space_group_name_H-M   'P 1'
#
loop_
_entity.id
_entity.type
_entity.pdbx_description
1 polymer ?
#
loop_
_entity_poly.entity_id
_entity_poly.type
_entity_poly.pdbx_seq_one_letter_code
_entity_poly.pdbx_strand_id
1 'polypeptide(L)'
;MATLEQKLRAQYTKVIEEKCSNQSSQPQYGNDCEESYRKEKAALEERLQAQCATSQSNAATKCKSEKYTMSEDHRKANKQLEEENERLRKENDKLAQKAKNDQKAKEKLERDNEELEQENKRLKKQDSECAQKAKDDQKAKEELEQENDRLKKQEEERAQKAKDDQKAKEDLEQENAKLKKQEEEQAQKAKENQKAKEELEKENDRLKAESRPNQQPNKIASQPNSSESELEAFSKKGCPSLHGERATVLGVTYEAFCGARPRGRHTGDYVNSRNLADCMGACTVDRSCQGVYYETSLGRCQTTMDWEYPPLRWADSGEFSLVPVAPREGGIGTTTPDLPSLLIKDEHKDGASCPDSDGMIVSVGSLQFRVNCRKYQPKKHIEKTGSSGRVSGMLAICALNPACQGVSYWASSVYMIAEHEKLPERTKNSDLVKDYEWVIMLIEPRVAV
;
A
#
# COMPACT_ATOMS: atom_id res chain seq x y z
N MET A 1 -25.43 62.59 -85.25
CA MET A 1 -26.25 62.52 -86.48
C MET A 1 -26.56 63.92 -87.00
N ALA A 2 -27.54 64.63 -86.44
CA ALA A 2 -27.97 65.96 -86.94
C ALA A 2 -26.84 66.95 -87.28
N THR A 3 -25.86 67.13 -86.39
CA THR A 3 -24.71 68.03 -86.59
C THR A 3 -23.71 67.61 -87.67
N LEU A 4 -23.67 66.32 -88.05
CA LEU A 4 -22.82 65.84 -89.14
C LEU A 4 -23.51 66.07 -90.48
N GLU A 5 -24.79 65.70 -90.56
CA GLU A 5 -25.63 65.89 -91.75
C GLU A 5 -25.74 67.37 -92.14
N GLN A 6 -25.94 68.25 -91.15
CA GLN A 6 -26.01 69.70 -91.36
C GLN A 6 -24.67 70.29 -91.85
N LYS A 7 -23.53 69.76 -91.37
CA LYS A 7 -22.19 70.17 -91.85
C LYS A 7 -21.90 69.68 -93.27
N LEU A 8 -22.28 68.45 -93.61
CA LEU A 8 -22.16 67.98 -95.00
C LEU A 8 -23.03 68.81 -95.93
N ARG A 9 -24.33 68.98 -95.63
CA ARG A 9 -25.24 69.80 -96.45
C ARG A 9 -24.65 71.19 -96.72
N ALA A 10 -24.12 71.86 -95.68
CA ALA A 10 -23.48 73.18 -95.82
C ALA A 10 -22.20 73.18 -96.68
N GLN A 11 -21.33 72.17 -96.57
CA GLN A 11 -20.14 72.07 -97.44
C GLN A 11 -20.51 71.80 -98.90
N TYR A 12 -21.53 70.97 -99.15
CA TYR A 12 -21.88 70.57 -100.52
C TYR A 12 -22.70 71.63 -101.27
N THR A 13 -23.57 72.40 -100.61
CA THR A 13 -24.19 73.58 -101.23
C THR A 13 -23.14 74.51 -101.82
N LYS A 14 -22.05 74.76 -101.08
CA LYS A 14 -20.95 75.63 -101.52
C LYS A 14 -20.21 75.10 -102.76
N VAL A 15 -19.93 73.78 -102.81
CA VAL A 15 -19.27 73.15 -103.98
C VAL A 15 -20.13 73.24 -105.24
N ILE A 16 -21.45 73.13 -105.08
CA ILE A 16 -22.40 73.23 -106.18
C ILE A 16 -22.52 74.67 -106.67
N GLU A 17 -22.60 75.64 -105.75
CA GLU A 17 -22.57 77.07 -106.08
C GLU A 17 -21.29 77.45 -106.85
N GLU A 18 -20.10 76.98 -106.41
CA GLU A 18 -18.82 77.20 -107.10
C GLU A 18 -18.78 76.59 -108.52
N LYS A 19 -19.36 75.40 -108.73
CA LYS A 19 -19.41 74.78 -110.07
C LYS A 19 -20.39 75.48 -111.01
N CYS A 20 -21.58 75.82 -110.53
CA CYS A 20 -22.61 76.46 -111.35
C CYS A 20 -22.23 77.91 -111.74
N SER A 21 -21.59 78.67 -110.84
CA SER A 21 -21.13 80.04 -111.16
C SER A 21 -20.11 80.07 -112.30
N ASN A 22 -19.27 79.05 -112.44
CA ASN A 22 -18.20 79.01 -113.45
C ASN A 22 -18.67 78.65 -114.88
N GLN A 23 -19.96 78.37 -115.11
CA GLN A 23 -20.51 78.01 -116.42
C GLN A 23 -21.58 79.00 -116.96
N SER A 24 -21.81 80.12 -116.27
CA SER A 24 -22.98 80.99 -116.44
C SER A 24 -22.97 81.98 -117.64
N SER A 25 -22.29 81.67 -118.76
CA SER A 25 -22.14 82.61 -119.89
C SER A 25 -22.65 82.13 -121.26
N GLN A 26 -23.35 80.98 -121.35
CA GLN A 26 -24.05 80.57 -122.58
C GLN A 26 -25.42 79.91 -122.31
N PRO A 27 -26.50 80.32 -123.01
CA PRO A 27 -27.87 79.87 -122.71
C PRO A 27 -28.20 78.42 -123.16
N GLN A 28 -27.24 77.69 -123.75
CA GLN A 28 -27.42 76.28 -124.11
C GLN A 28 -27.00 75.27 -123.02
N TYR A 29 -26.37 75.72 -121.93
CA TYR A 29 -25.82 74.83 -120.88
C TYR A 29 -26.75 74.54 -119.68
N GLY A 30 -27.98 75.08 -119.67
CA GLY A 30 -28.90 74.94 -118.52
C GLY A 30 -29.29 73.49 -118.19
N ASN A 31 -29.54 72.66 -119.21
CA ASN A 31 -30.00 71.28 -119.02
C ASN A 31 -28.88 70.35 -118.54
N ASP A 32 -27.66 70.50 -119.09
CA ASP A 32 -26.49 69.71 -118.69
C ASP A 32 -26.10 69.98 -117.23
N CYS A 33 -26.22 71.24 -116.79
CA CYS A 33 -25.99 71.63 -115.40
C CYS A 33 -27.01 70.97 -114.44
N GLU A 34 -28.28 70.88 -114.83
CA GLU A 34 -29.30 70.24 -113.99
C GLU A 34 -29.13 68.71 -113.93
N GLU A 35 -28.77 68.05 -115.03
CA GLU A 35 -28.49 66.61 -115.04
C GLU A 35 -27.22 66.29 -114.24
N SER A 36 -26.17 67.11 -114.35
CA SER A 36 -24.96 67.00 -113.53
C SER A 36 -25.28 67.15 -112.04
N TYR A 37 -26.08 68.16 -111.67
CA TYR A 37 -26.54 68.36 -110.29
C TYR A 37 -27.32 67.14 -109.76
N ARG A 38 -28.24 66.57 -110.56
CA ARG A 38 -29.00 65.36 -110.17
C ARG A 38 -28.07 64.15 -109.97
N LYS A 39 -27.06 63.96 -110.82
CA LYS A 39 -26.06 62.89 -110.68
C LYS A 39 -25.16 63.06 -109.45
N GLU A 40 -24.63 64.27 -109.22
CA GLU A 40 -23.81 64.55 -108.03
C GLU A 40 -24.62 64.43 -106.73
N LYS A 41 -25.89 64.88 -106.73
CA LYS A 41 -26.80 64.72 -105.60
C LYS A 41 -27.07 63.24 -105.30
N ALA A 42 -27.39 62.43 -106.30
CA ALA A 42 -27.65 60.99 -106.10
C ALA A 42 -26.41 60.26 -105.55
N ALA A 43 -25.22 60.52 -106.12
CA ALA A 43 -23.96 59.96 -105.63
C ALA A 43 -23.60 60.45 -104.22
N LEU A 44 -24.03 61.66 -103.83
CA LEU A 44 -23.86 62.18 -102.47
C LEU A 44 -24.83 61.54 -101.48
N GLU A 45 -26.09 61.37 -101.85
CA GLU A 45 -27.10 60.67 -101.04
C GLU A 45 -26.67 59.21 -100.80
N GLU A 46 -26.15 58.52 -101.83
CA GLU A 46 -25.56 57.18 -101.71
C GLU A 46 -24.35 57.16 -100.77
N ARG A 47 -23.40 58.11 -100.91
CA ARG A 47 -22.24 58.22 -99.99
C ARG A 47 -22.66 58.49 -98.55
N LEU A 48 -23.65 59.35 -98.32
CA LEU A 48 -24.17 59.66 -96.99
C LEU A 48 -24.90 58.45 -96.39
N GLN A 49 -25.70 57.73 -97.19
CA GLN A 49 -26.37 56.51 -96.78
C GLN A 49 -25.36 55.41 -96.44
N ALA A 50 -24.29 55.26 -97.22
CA ALA A 50 -23.17 54.36 -96.93
C ALA A 50 -22.44 54.75 -95.62
N GLN A 51 -22.09 56.02 -95.43
CA GLN A 51 -21.47 56.51 -94.18
C GLN A 51 -22.37 56.30 -92.96
N CYS A 52 -23.68 56.50 -93.09
CA CYS A 52 -24.66 56.19 -92.05
C CYS A 52 -24.72 54.68 -91.75
N ALA A 53 -24.77 53.82 -92.77
CA ALA A 53 -24.77 52.37 -92.60
C ALA A 53 -23.48 51.86 -91.94
N THR A 54 -22.31 52.37 -92.36
CA THR A 54 -21.02 52.07 -91.71
C THR A 54 -21.00 52.56 -90.26
N SER A 55 -21.50 53.76 -89.98
CA SER A 55 -21.56 54.31 -88.62
C SER A 55 -22.49 53.49 -87.71
N GLN A 56 -23.64 53.07 -88.22
CA GLN A 56 -24.57 52.18 -87.51
C GLN A 56 -23.96 50.78 -87.28
N SER A 57 -23.30 50.22 -88.28
CA SER A 57 -22.60 48.93 -88.17
C SER A 57 -21.47 48.97 -87.12
N ASN A 58 -20.67 50.04 -87.14
CA ASN A 58 -19.60 50.25 -86.16
C ASN A 58 -20.17 50.45 -84.75
N ALA A 59 -21.24 51.23 -84.59
CA ALA A 59 -21.90 51.42 -83.30
C ALA A 59 -22.55 50.13 -82.77
N ALA A 60 -23.18 49.34 -83.64
CA ALA A 60 -23.76 48.04 -83.28
C ALA A 60 -22.67 47.02 -82.90
N THR A 61 -21.53 47.02 -83.60
CA THR A 61 -20.38 46.18 -83.28
C THR A 61 -19.77 46.57 -81.94
N LYS A 62 -19.55 47.88 -81.70
CA LYS A 62 -19.05 48.40 -80.41
C LYS A 62 -19.97 48.03 -79.25
N CYS A 63 -21.28 48.22 -79.41
CA CYS A 63 -22.28 47.84 -78.40
C CYS A 63 -22.30 46.32 -78.13
N LYS A 64 -22.11 45.48 -79.16
CA LYS A 64 -21.96 44.02 -78.99
C LYS A 64 -20.67 43.67 -78.23
N SER A 65 -19.54 44.28 -78.55
CA SER A 65 -18.28 44.03 -77.82
C SER A 65 -18.36 44.51 -76.37
N GLU A 66 -18.93 45.69 -76.10
CA GLU A 66 -19.11 46.22 -74.73
C GLU A 66 -20.03 45.35 -73.89
N LYS A 67 -21.11 44.80 -74.48
CA LYS A 67 -21.97 43.82 -73.79
C LYS A 67 -21.23 42.51 -73.51
N TYR A 68 -20.39 42.04 -74.42
CA TYR A 68 -19.59 40.83 -74.21
C TYR A 68 -18.57 41.03 -73.07
N THR A 69 -17.81 42.13 -73.08
CA THR A 69 -16.83 42.42 -72.03
C THR A 69 -17.50 42.58 -70.66
N MET A 70 -18.60 43.33 -70.56
CA MET A 70 -19.36 43.43 -69.30
C MET A 70 -19.86 42.05 -68.80
N SER A 71 -20.34 41.18 -69.70
CA SER A 71 -20.78 39.82 -69.34
C SER A 71 -19.62 38.95 -68.84
N GLU A 72 -18.44 39.08 -69.47
CA GLU A 72 -17.23 38.37 -69.05
C GLU A 72 -16.71 38.87 -67.70
N ASP A 73 -16.72 40.18 -67.47
CA ASP A 73 -16.28 40.79 -66.21
C ASP A 73 -17.24 40.48 -65.06
N HIS A 74 -18.56 40.51 -65.30
CA HIS A 74 -19.56 40.00 -64.34
C HIS A 74 -19.33 38.53 -64.00
N ARG A 75 -19.01 37.69 -64.99
CA ARG A 75 -18.70 36.27 -64.75
C ARG A 75 -17.42 36.10 -63.91
N LYS A 76 -16.38 36.90 -64.15
CA LYS A 76 -15.13 36.89 -63.35
C LYS A 76 -15.40 37.33 -61.91
N ALA A 77 -16.15 38.42 -61.72
CA ALA A 77 -16.51 38.94 -60.41
C ALA A 77 -17.33 37.93 -59.59
N ASN A 78 -18.33 37.28 -60.21
CA ASN A 78 -19.11 36.24 -59.54
C ASN A 78 -18.23 35.05 -59.11
N LYS A 79 -17.31 34.59 -59.96
CA LYS A 79 -16.38 33.49 -59.62
C LYS A 79 -15.46 33.87 -58.45
N GLN A 80 -14.94 35.10 -58.42
CA GLN A 80 -14.15 35.60 -57.29
C GLN A 80 -14.96 35.66 -55.99
N LEU A 81 -16.23 36.08 -56.07
CA LEU A 81 -17.15 36.13 -54.94
C LEU A 81 -17.54 34.73 -54.43
N GLU A 82 -17.68 33.74 -55.32
CA GLU A 82 -17.86 32.33 -54.93
C GLU A 82 -16.62 31.78 -54.19
N GLU A 83 -15.42 32.01 -54.74
CA GLU A 83 -14.14 31.60 -54.13
C GLU A 83 -13.90 32.27 -52.76
N GLU A 84 -14.23 33.55 -52.61
CA GLU A 84 -14.13 34.26 -51.33
C GLU A 84 -15.16 33.76 -50.30
N ASN A 85 -16.41 33.51 -50.72
CA ASN A 85 -17.42 32.91 -49.84
C ASN A 85 -17.01 31.51 -49.36
N GLU A 86 -16.39 30.69 -50.22
CA GLU A 86 -15.85 29.38 -49.81
C GLU A 86 -14.69 29.52 -48.81
N ARG A 87 -13.79 30.50 -49.02
CA ARG A 87 -12.72 30.82 -48.07
C ARG A 87 -13.27 31.23 -46.70
N LEU A 88 -14.25 32.15 -46.67
CA LEU A 88 -14.88 32.63 -45.45
C LEU A 88 -15.64 31.51 -44.69
N ARG A 89 -16.31 30.59 -45.41
CA ARG A 89 -16.91 29.39 -44.79
C ARG A 89 -15.86 28.53 -44.08
N LYS A 90 -14.76 28.20 -44.77
CA LYS A 90 -13.65 27.41 -44.20
C LYS A 90 -12.97 28.10 -43.01
N GLU A 91 -12.94 29.43 -42.99
CA GLU A 91 -12.42 30.20 -41.86
C GLU A 91 -13.38 30.18 -40.66
N ASN A 92 -14.68 30.37 -40.89
CA ASN A 92 -15.72 30.25 -39.85
C ASN A 92 -15.75 28.83 -39.24
N ASP A 93 -15.62 27.78 -40.05
CA ASP A 93 -15.54 26.40 -39.54
C ASP A 93 -14.32 26.17 -38.64
N LYS A 94 -13.16 26.74 -39.00
CA LYS A 94 -11.95 26.70 -38.15
C LYS A 94 -12.15 27.47 -36.84
N LEU A 95 -12.76 28.65 -36.87
CA LEU A 95 -13.07 29.43 -35.67
C LEU A 95 -14.06 28.71 -34.76
N ALA A 96 -15.11 28.11 -35.33
CA ALA A 96 -16.09 27.31 -34.58
C ALA A 96 -15.45 26.06 -33.95
N GLN A 97 -14.54 25.39 -34.65
CA GLN A 97 -13.81 24.25 -34.09
C GLN A 97 -12.81 24.67 -33.01
N LYS A 98 -12.15 25.83 -33.17
CA LYS A 98 -11.28 26.39 -32.12
C LYS A 98 -12.09 26.72 -30.87
N ALA A 99 -13.22 27.40 -30.99
CA ALA A 99 -14.10 27.74 -29.86
C ALA A 99 -14.59 26.48 -29.09
N LYS A 100 -14.90 25.38 -29.81
CA LYS A 100 -15.23 24.08 -29.18
C LYS A 100 -14.06 23.47 -28.41
N ASN A 101 -12.83 23.62 -28.90
CA ASN A 101 -11.63 23.13 -28.21
C ASN A 101 -11.32 24.00 -26.97
N ASP A 102 -11.41 25.32 -27.09
CA ASP A 102 -11.19 26.28 -26.00
C ASP A 102 -12.22 26.07 -24.88
N GLN A 103 -13.50 25.82 -25.21
CA GLN A 103 -14.55 25.47 -24.24
C GLN A 103 -14.23 24.15 -23.49
N LYS A 104 -13.81 23.10 -24.21
CA LYS A 104 -13.40 21.83 -23.57
C LYS A 104 -12.17 21.99 -22.68
N ALA A 105 -11.23 22.85 -23.05
CA ALA A 105 -10.06 23.16 -22.22
C ALA A 105 -10.48 23.88 -20.93
N LYS A 106 -11.43 24.82 -21.02
CA LYS A 106 -12.03 25.50 -19.85
C LYS A 106 -12.73 24.51 -18.91
N GLU A 107 -13.59 23.64 -19.43
CA GLU A 107 -14.29 22.58 -18.67
C GLU A 107 -13.34 21.54 -18.04
N LYS A 108 -12.12 21.39 -18.58
CA LYS A 108 -11.07 20.60 -17.93
C LYS A 108 -10.45 21.36 -16.76
N LEU A 109 -10.03 22.62 -16.98
CA LEU A 109 -9.43 23.47 -15.94
C LEU A 109 -10.38 23.70 -14.76
N GLU A 110 -11.68 23.80 -14.99
CA GLU A 110 -12.70 23.94 -13.94
C GLU A 110 -12.75 22.69 -13.04
N ARG A 111 -12.72 21.48 -13.62
CA ARG A 111 -12.63 20.22 -12.86
C ARG A 111 -11.29 20.04 -12.16
N ASP A 112 -10.17 20.34 -12.84
CA ASP A 112 -8.83 20.29 -12.25
C ASP A 112 -8.76 21.22 -10.99
N ASN A 113 -9.43 22.38 -11.02
CA ASN A 113 -9.55 23.29 -9.87
C ASN A 113 -10.46 22.74 -8.75
N GLU A 114 -11.60 22.12 -9.07
CA GLU A 114 -12.47 21.47 -8.07
C GLU A 114 -11.75 20.32 -7.34
N GLU A 115 -10.98 19.51 -8.06
CA GLU A 115 -10.15 18.44 -7.49
C GLU A 115 -9.08 19.01 -6.54
N LEU A 116 -8.38 20.08 -6.95
CA LEU A 116 -7.42 20.78 -6.09
C LEU A 116 -8.06 21.40 -4.84
N GLU A 117 -9.30 21.92 -4.91
CA GLU A 117 -10.00 22.44 -3.73
C GLU A 117 -10.36 21.30 -2.75
N GLN A 118 -10.75 20.13 -3.26
CA GLN A 118 -11.02 18.94 -2.44
C GLN A 118 -9.74 18.39 -1.79
N GLU A 119 -8.62 18.35 -2.52
CA GLU A 119 -7.31 17.94 -1.97
C GLU A 119 -6.84 18.89 -0.86
N ASN A 120 -6.95 20.21 -1.07
CA ASN A 120 -6.64 21.20 -0.04
C ASN A 120 -7.51 21.06 1.23
N LYS A 121 -8.79 20.67 1.09
CA LYS A 121 -9.66 20.37 2.24
C LYS A 121 -9.22 19.09 2.98
N ARG A 122 -8.75 18.07 2.25
CA ARG A 122 -8.21 16.82 2.83
C ARG A 122 -6.90 17.08 3.59
N LEU A 123 -5.96 17.82 3.00
CA LEU A 123 -4.69 18.17 3.63
C LEU A 123 -4.90 18.95 4.94
N LYS A 124 -5.77 19.98 4.93
CA LYS A 124 -6.14 20.72 6.16
C LYS A 124 -6.72 19.84 7.27
N LYS A 125 -7.47 18.78 6.90
CA LYS A 125 -7.97 17.81 7.88
C LYS A 125 -6.83 16.95 8.45
N GLN A 126 -5.94 16.44 7.60
CA GLN A 126 -4.76 15.68 8.02
C GLN A 126 -3.82 16.51 8.92
N ASP A 127 -3.58 17.78 8.61
CA ASP A 127 -2.80 18.69 9.45
C ASP A 127 -3.43 18.83 10.86
N SER A 128 -4.77 18.96 10.92
CA SER A 128 -5.49 19.06 12.21
C SER A 128 -5.45 17.75 13.02
N GLU A 129 -5.52 16.59 12.36
CA GLU A 129 -5.40 15.27 12.98
C GLU A 129 -3.97 15.01 13.48
N CYS A 130 -2.96 15.40 12.69
CA CYS A 130 -1.54 15.32 13.07
C CYS A 130 -1.22 16.24 14.26
N ALA A 131 -1.71 17.49 14.24
CA ALA A 131 -1.55 18.44 15.33
C ALA A 131 -2.27 18.01 16.62
N GLN A 132 -3.39 17.30 16.52
CA GLN A 132 -4.04 16.70 17.69
C GLN A 132 -3.24 15.52 18.23
N LYS A 133 -2.82 14.59 17.36
CA LYS A 133 -2.00 13.45 17.77
C LYS A 133 -0.69 13.90 18.45
N ALA A 134 -0.03 14.93 17.95
CA ALA A 134 1.18 15.47 18.56
C ALA A 134 0.97 15.99 20.00
N LYS A 135 -0.22 16.54 20.32
CA LYS A 135 -0.58 16.93 21.69
C LYS A 135 -0.86 15.71 22.58
N ASP A 136 -1.52 14.70 22.03
CA ASP A 136 -1.84 13.47 22.75
C ASP A 136 -0.54 12.69 23.07
N ASP A 137 0.39 12.59 22.10
CA ASP A 137 1.73 12.03 22.27
C ASP A 137 2.57 12.83 23.30
N GLN A 138 2.48 14.17 23.30
CA GLN A 138 3.13 15.02 24.32
C GLN A 138 2.55 14.74 25.72
N LYS A 139 1.23 14.67 25.86
CA LYS A 139 0.57 14.40 27.15
C LYS A 139 0.92 13.01 27.68
N ALA A 140 0.94 12.00 26.81
CA ALA A 140 1.36 10.65 27.19
C ALA A 140 2.82 10.60 27.67
N LYS A 141 3.71 11.41 27.06
CA LYS A 141 5.09 11.56 27.53
C LYS A 141 5.16 12.21 28.92
N GLU A 142 4.39 13.27 29.18
CA GLU A 142 4.32 13.93 30.49
C GLU A 142 3.76 12.99 31.58
N GLU A 143 2.78 12.14 31.25
CA GLU A 143 2.24 11.11 32.16
C GLU A 143 3.28 10.01 32.47
N LEU A 144 4.03 9.53 31.46
CA LEU A 144 5.11 8.55 31.66
C LEU A 144 6.29 9.11 32.48
N GLU A 145 6.62 10.39 32.32
CA GLU A 145 7.67 11.05 33.12
C GLU A 145 7.27 11.14 34.59
N GLN A 146 6.01 11.48 34.89
CA GLN A 146 5.45 11.45 36.25
C GLN A 146 5.39 10.04 36.85
N GLU A 147 5.09 9.00 36.06
CA GLU A 147 5.06 7.63 36.56
C GLU A 147 6.48 7.10 36.87
N ASN A 148 7.48 7.42 36.04
CA ASN A 148 8.88 7.11 36.31
C ASN A 148 9.38 7.75 37.62
N ASP A 149 9.07 9.02 37.87
CA ASP A 149 9.42 9.68 39.15
C ASP A 149 8.75 9.02 40.36
N ARG A 150 7.50 8.55 40.20
CA ARG A 150 6.79 7.80 41.27
C ARG A 150 7.40 6.42 41.51
N LEU A 151 7.79 5.71 40.45
CA LEU A 151 8.47 4.41 40.56
C LEU A 151 9.82 4.56 41.26
N LYS A 152 10.64 5.53 40.83
CA LYS A 152 11.93 5.82 41.47
C LYS A 152 11.79 6.12 42.96
N LYS A 153 10.79 6.90 43.36
CA LYS A 153 10.50 7.14 44.78
C LYS A 153 10.09 5.87 45.53
N GLN A 154 9.31 4.98 44.91
CA GLN A 154 8.98 3.67 45.52
C GLN A 154 10.22 2.76 45.64
N GLU A 155 11.17 2.82 44.71
CA GLU A 155 12.43 2.08 44.83
C GLU A 155 13.28 2.60 45.99
N GLU A 156 13.39 3.92 46.17
CA GLU A 156 14.07 4.54 47.31
C GLU A 156 13.41 4.14 48.65
N GLU A 157 12.08 4.16 48.73
CA GLU A 157 11.32 3.71 49.92
C GLU A 157 11.52 2.22 50.21
N ARG A 158 11.52 1.35 49.18
CA ARG A 158 11.81 -0.10 49.32
C ARG A 158 13.25 -0.35 49.76
N ALA A 159 14.22 0.36 49.19
CA ALA A 159 15.62 0.24 49.55
C ALA A 159 15.89 0.69 50.99
N GLN A 160 15.18 1.71 51.47
CA GLN A 160 15.26 2.10 52.88
C GLN A 160 14.64 1.02 53.78
N LYS A 161 13.43 0.54 53.46
CA LYS A 161 12.79 -0.54 54.23
C LYS A 161 13.67 -1.80 54.32
N ALA A 162 14.33 -2.19 53.23
CA ALA A 162 15.23 -3.35 53.23
C ALA A 162 16.42 -3.20 54.19
N LYS A 163 16.95 -1.98 54.38
CA LYS A 163 17.99 -1.70 55.39
C LYS A 163 17.43 -1.80 56.81
N ASP A 164 16.22 -1.30 57.03
CA ASP A 164 15.56 -1.35 58.34
C ASP A 164 15.22 -2.82 58.72
N ASP A 165 14.72 -3.61 57.77
CA ASP A 165 14.46 -5.06 57.92
C ASP A 165 15.78 -5.84 58.18
N GLN A 166 16.88 -5.49 57.50
CA GLN A 166 18.20 -6.09 57.75
C GLN A 166 18.70 -5.77 59.16
N LYS A 167 18.59 -4.51 59.60
CA LYS A 167 19.00 -4.10 60.95
C LYS A 167 18.17 -4.82 62.03
N ALA A 168 16.85 -4.90 61.85
CA ALA A 168 15.97 -5.63 62.75
C ALA A 168 16.36 -7.13 62.85
N LYS A 169 16.83 -7.74 61.76
CA LYS A 169 17.37 -9.10 61.77
C LYS A 169 18.67 -9.22 62.56
N GLU A 170 19.60 -8.27 62.41
CA GLU A 170 20.87 -8.24 63.17
C GLU A 170 20.62 -8.07 64.69
N ASP A 171 19.66 -7.21 65.07
CA ASP A 171 19.24 -7.03 66.46
C ASP A 171 18.62 -8.34 67.04
N LEU A 172 17.76 -9.02 66.28
CA LEU A 172 17.17 -10.34 66.63
C LEU A 172 18.24 -11.45 66.75
N GLU A 173 19.28 -11.41 65.91
CA GLU A 173 20.36 -12.40 65.94
C GLU A 173 21.27 -12.18 67.16
N GLN A 174 21.50 -10.92 67.57
CA GLN A 174 22.13 -10.61 68.86
C GLN A 174 21.27 -11.03 70.06
N GLU A 175 19.95 -10.83 70.02
CA GLU A 175 19.06 -11.21 71.12
C GLU A 175 19.02 -12.74 71.28
N ASN A 176 18.89 -13.48 70.18
CA ASN A 176 19.01 -14.95 70.19
C ASN A 176 20.37 -15.43 70.70
N ALA A 177 21.47 -14.74 70.37
CA ALA A 177 22.79 -15.07 70.91
C ALA A 177 22.87 -14.84 72.44
N LYS A 178 22.23 -13.78 72.97
CA LYS A 178 22.12 -13.54 74.42
C LYS A 178 21.25 -14.59 75.11
N LEU A 179 20.10 -14.93 74.53
CA LEU A 179 19.20 -15.98 75.01
C LEU A 179 19.91 -17.34 75.05
N LYS A 180 20.59 -17.73 73.98
CA LYS A 180 21.37 -18.98 73.94
C LYS A 180 22.46 -19.02 75.01
N LYS A 181 23.11 -17.88 75.28
CA LYS A 181 24.12 -17.78 76.36
C LYS A 181 23.50 -17.90 77.75
N GLN A 182 22.28 -17.38 77.95
CA GLN A 182 21.48 -17.64 79.15
C GLN A 182 21.01 -19.10 79.25
N GLU A 183 20.62 -19.73 78.15
CA GLU A 183 20.30 -21.16 78.13
C GLU A 183 21.52 -22.02 78.45
N GLU A 184 22.72 -21.66 77.97
CA GLU A 184 23.97 -22.31 78.32
C GLU A 184 24.31 -22.13 79.81
N GLU A 185 24.18 -20.92 80.37
CA GLU A 185 24.32 -20.69 81.83
C GLU A 185 23.26 -21.44 82.65
N GLN A 186 22.01 -21.47 82.21
CA GLN A 186 20.94 -22.22 82.87
C GLN A 186 21.16 -23.73 82.75
N ALA A 187 21.63 -24.23 81.60
CA ALA A 187 21.99 -25.62 81.41
C ALA A 187 23.24 -26.01 82.22
N GLN A 188 24.15 -25.07 82.48
CA GLN A 188 25.32 -25.28 83.32
C GLN A 188 24.95 -25.28 84.81
N LYS A 189 24.10 -24.35 85.27
CA LYS A 189 23.45 -24.40 86.59
C LYS A 189 22.55 -25.62 86.75
N ALA A 190 21.86 -26.04 85.69
CA ALA A 190 21.07 -27.26 85.67
C ALA A 190 21.98 -28.50 85.72
N LYS A 191 23.16 -28.49 85.09
CA LYS A 191 24.18 -29.54 85.26
C LYS A 191 24.85 -29.53 86.63
N GLU A 192 24.96 -28.39 87.31
CA GLU A 192 25.41 -28.33 88.71
C GLU A 192 24.33 -28.85 89.66
N ASN A 193 23.07 -28.39 89.49
CA ASN A 193 21.91 -28.95 90.20
C ASN A 193 21.68 -30.42 89.85
N GLN A 194 21.97 -30.85 88.63
CA GLN A 194 21.87 -32.24 88.19
C GLN A 194 23.09 -33.04 88.63
N LYS A 195 24.26 -32.45 88.87
CA LYS A 195 25.36 -33.10 89.60
C LYS A 195 25.02 -33.28 91.07
N ALA A 196 24.45 -32.28 91.72
CA ALA A 196 23.94 -32.41 93.10
C ALA A 196 22.79 -33.42 93.16
N LYS A 197 21.90 -33.43 92.15
CA LYS A 197 20.86 -34.44 92.00
C LYS A 197 21.44 -35.81 91.63
N GLU A 198 22.52 -35.93 90.85
CA GLU A 198 23.23 -37.18 90.52
C GLU A 198 24.16 -37.65 91.64
N GLU A 199 24.49 -36.82 92.63
CA GLU A 199 25.03 -37.31 93.91
C GLU A 199 23.89 -37.91 94.72
N LEU A 200 22.74 -37.23 94.82
CA LEU A 200 21.48 -37.78 95.38
C LEU A 200 20.89 -38.96 94.58
N GLU A 201 21.27 -39.14 93.31
CA GLU A 201 20.70 -40.11 92.36
C GLU A 201 21.74 -41.13 91.88
N LYS A 202 23.01 -41.01 92.28
CA LYS A 202 23.90 -42.17 92.49
C LYS A 202 23.63 -42.83 93.84
N GLU A 203 23.05 -42.08 94.79
CA GLU A 203 22.44 -42.64 95.99
C GLU A 203 21.09 -43.33 95.67
N ASN A 204 20.25 -42.73 94.81
CA ASN A 204 18.93 -43.28 94.45
C ASN A 204 18.93 -44.27 93.26
N ASP A 205 19.80 -44.12 92.26
CA ASP A 205 19.84 -44.90 91.02
C ASP A 205 21.15 -45.69 90.80
N ARG A 206 21.58 -46.30 91.91
CA ARG A 206 22.11 -47.68 91.93
C ARG A 206 21.03 -48.73 91.50
N LEU A 207 19.94 -48.31 90.83
CA LEU A 207 18.65 -49.01 90.83
C LEU A 207 17.99 -49.25 89.46
N LYS A 208 18.17 -48.41 88.42
CA LYS A 208 17.86 -48.77 87.01
C LYS A 208 18.70 -48.03 85.96
N ALA A 209 19.09 -48.77 84.93
CA ALA A 209 19.89 -48.29 83.79
C ALA A 209 19.05 -48.24 82.48
N GLU A 210 19.44 -47.32 81.58
CA GLU A 210 19.50 -47.45 80.09
C GLU A 210 18.19 -47.74 79.27
N SER A 211 17.97 -47.27 78.02
CA SER A 211 18.61 -46.25 77.14
C SER A 211 17.79 -46.00 75.83
N ARG A 212 18.20 -45.02 74.98
CA ARG A 212 17.64 -44.61 73.64
C ARG A 212 18.77 -44.60 72.55
N PRO A 213 18.75 -43.98 71.31
CA PRO A 213 17.72 -43.23 70.51
C PRO A 213 17.71 -43.42 68.94
N ASN A 214 16.74 -42.79 68.22
CA ASN A 214 16.87 -42.13 66.87
C ASN A 214 17.31 -42.96 65.59
N GLN A 215 17.33 -42.53 64.29
CA GLN A 215 17.02 -41.29 63.49
C GLN A 215 16.99 -41.55 61.92
N GLN A 216 16.21 -40.77 61.12
CA GLN A 216 16.48 -40.17 59.75
C GLN A 216 17.02 -41.02 58.51
N PRO A 217 17.36 -40.48 57.27
CA PRO A 217 16.61 -39.63 56.27
C PRO A 217 16.84 -39.91 54.71
N ASN A 218 16.12 -39.15 53.83
CA ASN A 218 16.50 -38.48 52.51
C ASN A 218 16.74 -39.12 51.08
N LYS A 219 16.01 -38.55 50.07
CA LYS A 219 16.30 -37.98 48.69
C LYS A 219 17.10 -38.67 47.54
N ILE A 220 16.70 -38.40 46.27
CA ILE A 220 17.38 -38.74 44.97
C ILE A 220 17.20 -37.69 43.81
N ALA A 221 18.31 -37.40 43.09
CA ALA A 221 18.64 -37.06 41.66
C ALA A 221 17.86 -36.10 40.69
N SER A 222 18.49 -35.85 39.52
CA SER A 222 18.27 -34.81 38.47
C SER A 222 18.21 -35.35 37.01
N GLN A 223 17.82 -34.53 36.01
CA GLN A 223 17.66 -34.87 34.57
C GLN A 223 18.64 -34.17 33.58
N PRO A 224 18.78 -34.67 32.32
CA PRO A 224 19.36 -33.97 31.15
C PRO A 224 18.39 -33.77 29.94
N ASN A 225 18.86 -33.11 28.87
CA ASN A 225 18.09 -32.64 27.69
C ASN A 225 18.07 -33.60 26.47
N SER A 226 17.17 -33.32 25.50
CA SER A 226 16.93 -34.04 24.22
C SER A 226 16.72 -33.05 23.04
N SER A 227 16.52 -33.39 21.76
CA SER A 227 16.26 -34.68 21.07
C SER A 227 15.14 -34.54 20.01
N GLU A 228 15.42 -34.26 18.73
CA GLU A 228 14.39 -33.95 17.69
C GLU A 228 13.34 -35.07 17.51
N SER A 229 13.74 -36.33 17.69
CA SER A 229 12.84 -37.52 17.71
C SER A 229 11.77 -37.47 18.81
N GLU A 230 12.02 -36.75 19.91
CA GLU A 230 11.09 -36.69 21.03
C GLU A 230 9.90 -35.78 20.76
N LEU A 231 10.00 -34.80 19.85
CA LEU A 231 8.89 -33.91 19.52
C LEU A 231 7.78 -34.63 18.72
N GLU A 232 8.17 -35.58 17.87
CA GLU A 232 7.23 -36.50 17.24
C GLU A 232 6.59 -37.46 18.25
N ALA A 233 7.37 -37.97 19.21
CA ALA A 233 6.85 -38.84 20.27
C ALA A 233 5.87 -38.08 21.18
N PHE A 234 6.17 -36.82 21.50
CA PHE A 234 5.31 -35.91 22.25
C PHE A 234 3.99 -35.65 21.50
N SER A 235 4.04 -35.36 20.20
CA SER A 235 2.83 -35.14 19.37
C SER A 235 1.92 -36.38 19.23
N LYS A 236 2.44 -37.58 19.51
CA LYS A 236 1.67 -38.84 19.50
C LYS A 236 1.05 -39.18 20.88
N LYS A 237 1.44 -38.48 21.96
CA LYS A 237 0.86 -38.65 23.30
C LYS A 237 -0.45 -37.87 23.40
N GLY A 238 -1.52 -38.54 23.82
CA GLY A 238 -2.78 -37.90 24.22
C GLY A 238 -2.86 -37.71 25.74
N CYS A 239 -3.84 -36.94 26.20
CA CYS A 239 -4.18 -36.88 27.61
C CYS A 239 -4.81 -38.20 28.11
N PRO A 240 -4.52 -38.64 29.35
CA PRO A 240 -3.78 -37.92 30.39
C PRO A 240 -2.25 -38.01 30.31
N SER A 241 -1.68 -38.91 29.49
CA SER A 241 -0.25 -39.24 29.45
C SER A 241 0.69 -38.10 29.02
N LEU A 242 0.15 -36.98 28.55
CA LEU A 242 0.89 -35.76 28.21
C LEU A 242 1.06 -34.82 29.43
N HIS A 243 0.31 -34.98 30.52
CA HIS A 243 0.32 -34.00 31.63
C HIS A 243 1.68 -33.95 32.35
N GLY A 244 2.24 -32.73 32.49
CA GLY A 244 3.55 -32.48 33.09
C GLY A 244 4.75 -32.76 32.18
N GLU A 245 4.52 -33.31 30.98
CA GLU A 245 5.57 -33.51 29.98
C GLU A 245 6.03 -32.17 29.40
N ARG A 246 7.32 -32.07 29.05
CA ARG A 246 7.92 -30.86 28.49
C ARG A 246 8.44 -31.09 27.08
N ALA A 247 8.28 -30.10 26.23
CA ALA A 247 8.83 -30.07 24.87
C ALA A 247 9.46 -28.70 24.59
N THR A 248 10.58 -28.67 23.87
CA THR A 248 11.23 -27.41 23.46
C THR A 248 11.12 -27.23 21.96
N VAL A 249 10.58 -26.09 21.54
CA VAL A 249 10.40 -25.73 20.12
C VAL A 249 11.01 -24.36 19.89
N LEU A 250 11.90 -24.24 18.90
CA LEU A 250 12.59 -23.00 18.52
C LEU A 250 13.20 -22.22 19.72
N GLY A 251 13.67 -22.94 20.75
CA GLY A 251 14.29 -22.39 21.95
C GLY A 251 13.33 -22.08 23.11
N VAL A 252 12.01 -22.25 22.95
CA VAL A 252 11.01 -22.07 24.03
C VAL A 252 10.56 -23.43 24.55
N THR A 253 10.70 -23.66 25.86
CA THR A 253 10.21 -24.87 26.53
C THR A 253 8.78 -24.68 27.02
N TYR A 254 7.89 -25.56 26.56
CA TYR A 254 6.49 -25.65 26.96
C TYR A 254 6.29 -26.84 27.91
N GLU A 255 5.37 -26.71 28.87
CA GLU A 255 4.84 -27.81 29.67
C GLU A 255 3.36 -28.03 29.35
N ALA A 256 2.95 -29.30 29.32
CA ALA A 256 1.60 -29.70 28.95
C ALA A 256 0.66 -29.92 30.15
N PHE A 257 -0.52 -29.31 30.09
CA PHE A 257 -1.54 -29.35 31.14
C PHE A 257 -2.85 -29.94 30.59
N CYS A 258 -3.02 -31.26 30.76
CA CYS A 258 -4.26 -31.96 30.40
C CYS A 258 -5.46 -31.50 31.20
N GLY A 259 -6.61 -31.35 30.52
CA GLY A 259 -7.87 -30.94 31.15
C GLY A 259 -7.86 -29.50 31.67
N ALA A 260 -6.90 -28.67 31.23
CA ALA A 260 -6.75 -27.30 31.68
C ALA A 260 -6.60 -26.32 30.49
N ARG A 261 -7.10 -25.09 30.69
CA ARG A 261 -7.06 -23.97 29.75
C ARG A 261 -6.54 -22.72 30.47
N PRO A 262 -5.53 -21.99 29.95
CA PRO A 262 -5.10 -20.74 30.53
C PRO A 262 -6.22 -19.69 30.43
N ARG A 263 -6.34 -18.89 31.48
CA ARG A 263 -7.15 -17.67 31.47
C ARG A 263 -6.52 -16.63 30.56
N GLY A 264 -7.35 -15.94 29.81
CA GLY A 264 -6.91 -14.76 29.07
C GLY A 264 -7.70 -14.51 27.81
N ARG A 265 -7.23 -13.52 27.06
CA ARG A 265 -7.60 -13.25 25.68
C ARG A 265 -6.91 -14.27 24.78
N HIS A 266 -7.67 -14.82 23.87
CA HIS A 266 -7.16 -15.67 22.80
C HIS A 266 -6.95 -14.84 21.53
N THR A 267 -6.11 -15.32 20.62
CA THR A 267 -6.16 -14.86 19.23
C THR A 267 -7.51 -15.25 18.61
N GLY A 268 -8.03 -14.40 17.72
CA GLY A 268 -9.21 -14.75 16.92
C GLY A 268 -8.94 -15.87 15.92
N ASP A 269 -7.67 -16.06 15.57
CA ASP A 269 -7.19 -17.03 14.59
C ASP A 269 -6.90 -18.39 15.23
N TYR A 270 -7.29 -19.46 14.54
CA TYR A 270 -6.90 -20.84 14.85
C TYR A 270 -5.78 -21.29 13.91
N VAL A 271 -4.79 -21.99 14.46
CA VAL A 271 -3.81 -22.74 13.67
C VAL A 271 -4.36 -24.15 13.48
N ASN A 272 -4.78 -24.46 12.25
CA ASN A 272 -5.30 -25.78 11.90
C ASN A 272 -4.14 -26.73 11.57
N SER A 273 -3.51 -27.30 12.59
CA SER A 273 -2.56 -28.41 12.45
C SER A 273 -2.81 -29.50 13.49
N ARG A 274 -2.65 -30.75 13.05
CA ARG A 274 -2.67 -31.94 13.92
C ARG A 274 -1.33 -32.21 14.59
N ASN A 275 -0.29 -31.45 14.25
CA ASN A 275 1.05 -31.57 14.80
C ASN A 275 1.24 -30.55 15.93
N LEU A 276 1.57 -31.00 17.14
CA LEU A 276 1.78 -30.10 18.29
C LEU A 276 3.02 -29.23 18.10
N ALA A 277 4.01 -29.70 17.34
CA ALA A 277 5.18 -28.91 16.96
C ALA A 277 4.75 -27.63 16.23
N ASP A 278 3.86 -27.72 15.25
CA ASP A 278 3.36 -26.58 14.47
C ASP A 278 2.64 -25.56 15.37
N CYS A 279 1.82 -26.05 16.30
CA CYS A 279 1.11 -25.23 17.28
C CYS A 279 2.06 -24.49 18.23
N MET A 280 3.05 -25.19 18.80
CA MET A 280 4.07 -24.59 19.64
C MET A 280 4.97 -23.63 18.85
N GLY A 281 5.32 -23.97 17.60
CA GLY A 281 6.11 -23.13 16.70
C GLY A 281 5.41 -21.83 16.36
N ALA A 282 4.13 -21.89 15.99
CA ALA A 282 3.31 -20.71 15.72
C ALA A 282 3.20 -19.79 16.95
N CYS A 283 3.05 -20.35 18.15
CA CYS A 283 3.17 -19.57 19.38
C CYS A 283 4.57 -18.99 19.57
N THR A 284 5.63 -19.77 19.35
CA THR A 284 7.01 -19.37 19.60
C THR A 284 7.44 -18.18 18.73
N VAL A 285 6.93 -18.03 17.51
CA VAL A 285 7.21 -16.85 16.67
C VAL A 285 6.31 -15.66 16.94
N ASP A 286 5.11 -15.87 17.51
CA ASP A 286 4.21 -14.78 17.90
C ASP A 286 4.62 -14.25 19.28
N ARG A 287 5.18 -13.03 19.34
CA ARG A 287 5.59 -12.40 20.60
C ARG A 287 4.46 -12.17 21.61
N SER A 288 3.23 -12.03 21.14
CA SER A 288 2.07 -11.90 22.02
C SER A 288 1.68 -13.24 22.65
N CYS A 289 2.08 -14.37 22.06
CA CYS A 289 1.66 -15.68 22.53
C CYS A 289 2.35 -16.11 23.83
N GLN A 290 1.55 -16.36 24.86
CA GLN A 290 1.93 -16.85 26.17
C GLN A 290 1.43 -18.28 26.45
N GLY A 291 0.86 -18.96 25.46
CA GLY A 291 0.35 -20.31 25.61
C GLY A 291 -0.43 -20.78 24.39
N VAL A 292 -0.58 -22.10 24.28
CA VAL A 292 -1.40 -22.76 23.28
C VAL A 292 -2.47 -23.55 24.00
N TYR A 293 -3.72 -23.47 23.54
CA TYR A 293 -4.78 -24.39 23.87
C TYR A 293 -5.07 -25.26 22.65
N TYR A 294 -5.09 -26.58 22.81
CA TYR A 294 -5.20 -27.55 21.72
C TYR A 294 -6.48 -28.39 21.84
N GLU A 295 -7.26 -28.37 20.77
CA GLU A 295 -8.54 -29.06 20.66
C GLU A 295 -8.35 -30.34 19.82
N THR A 296 -8.02 -31.44 20.51
CA THR A 296 -7.64 -32.73 19.90
C THR A 296 -8.69 -33.29 18.94
N SER A 297 -9.98 -33.05 19.22
CA SER A 297 -11.11 -33.51 18.40
C SER A 297 -11.15 -32.88 17.00
N LEU A 298 -10.71 -31.62 16.88
CA LEU A 298 -10.72 -30.86 15.62
C LEU A 298 -9.33 -30.73 14.98
N GLY A 299 -8.26 -31.03 15.72
CA GLY A 299 -6.89 -30.91 15.22
C GLY A 299 -6.51 -29.46 14.94
N ARG A 300 -6.86 -28.57 15.88
CA ARG A 300 -6.57 -27.13 15.82
C ARG A 300 -6.08 -26.62 17.16
N CYS A 301 -5.26 -25.59 17.11
CA CYS A 301 -4.75 -24.86 18.26
C CYS A 301 -5.21 -23.40 18.22
N GLN A 302 -5.40 -22.82 19.41
CA GLN A 302 -5.65 -21.40 19.62
C GLN A 302 -4.57 -20.86 20.56
N THR A 303 -3.91 -19.76 20.19
CA THR A 303 -2.90 -19.13 21.04
C THR A 303 -3.54 -18.18 22.06
N THR A 304 -2.88 -17.99 23.21
CA THR A 304 -3.33 -17.12 24.30
C THR A 304 -2.36 -15.96 24.48
N MET A 305 -2.86 -14.77 24.76
CA MET A 305 -2.02 -13.57 24.92
C MET A 305 -1.60 -13.28 26.37
N ASP A 306 -2.30 -13.86 27.33
CA ASP A 306 -2.01 -13.69 28.75
C ASP A 306 -1.36 -14.99 29.29
N TRP A 307 -0.35 -14.85 30.16
CA TRP A 307 0.43 -15.98 30.70
C TRP A 307 -0.18 -16.46 32.03
N GLU A 308 -0.51 -17.75 32.10
CA GLU A 308 -1.00 -18.41 33.32
C GLU A 308 -0.34 -19.79 33.46
N TYR A 309 0.61 -19.92 34.39
CA TYR A 309 1.35 -21.14 34.67
C TYR A 309 1.32 -21.49 36.17
N PRO A 310 0.77 -22.65 36.58
CA PRO A 310 -0.05 -23.56 35.77
C PRO A 310 -1.43 -22.94 35.44
N PRO A 311 -2.07 -23.32 34.33
CA PRO A 311 -3.40 -22.85 33.97
C PRO A 311 -4.46 -23.31 34.98
N LEU A 312 -5.36 -22.41 35.40
CA LEU A 312 -6.30 -22.64 36.51
C LEU A 312 -7.75 -22.94 36.09
N ARG A 313 -8.10 -22.82 34.81
CA ARG A 313 -9.45 -23.22 34.34
C ARG A 313 -9.44 -24.66 33.85
N TRP A 314 -10.53 -25.34 34.14
CA TRP A 314 -10.79 -26.69 33.66
C TRP A 314 -11.26 -26.64 32.19
N ALA A 315 -10.90 -27.66 31.43
CA ALA A 315 -11.23 -27.85 30.01
C ALA A 315 -11.91 -29.21 29.80
N ASP A 316 -12.46 -29.46 28.60
CA ASP A 316 -13.16 -30.71 28.32
C ASP A 316 -12.20 -31.89 28.21
N SER A 317 -12.72 -33.11 28.40
CA SER A 317 -11.90 -34.32 28.44
C SER A 317 -11.23 -34.60 27.09
N GLY A 318 -9.89 -34.52 27.06
CA GLY A 318 -9.09 -34.74 25.85
C GLY A 318 -8.48 -33.45 25.29
N GLU A 319 -8.87 -32.29 25.82
CA GLU A 319 -8.22 -31.00 25.58
C GLU A 319 -7.03 -30.79 26.53
N PHE A 320 -6.09 -29.96 26.11
CA PHE A 320 -4.96 -29.56 26.94
C PHE A 320 -4.38 -28.23 26.50
N SER A 321 -3.53 -27.68 27.37
CA SER A 321 -2.75 -26.49 27.06
C SER A 321 -1.25 -26.76 27.13
N LEU A 322 -0.49 -26.08 26.26
CA LEU A 322 0.97 -26.05 26.26
C LEU A 322 1.36 -24.64 26.67
N VAL A 323 1.94 -24.47 27.87
CA VAL A 323 2.29 -23.16 28.41
C VAL A 323 3.82 -23.05 28.54
N PRO A 324 4.45 -21.96 28.07
CA PRO A 324 5.86 -21.70 28.31
C PRO A 324 6.19 -21.73 29.80
N VAL A 325 7.25 -22.45 30.18
CA VAL A 325 7.66 -22.63 31.60
C VAL A 325 8.11 -21.34 32.29
N ALA A 326 8.39 -20.30 31.51
CA ALA A 326 8.65 -18.94 31.96
C ALA A 326 7.80 -17.98 31.12
N PRO A 327 7.36 -16.82 31.66
CA PRO A 327 6.64 -15.83 30.89
C PRO A 327 7.53 -15.35 29.75
N ARG A 328 6.96 -15.23 28.54
CA ARG A 328 7.70 -14.71 27.41
C ARG A 328 7.69 -13.19 27.51
N GLU A 329 8.81 -12.62 27.95
CA GLU A 329 8.97 -11.17 28.01
C GLU A 329 8.68 -10.59 26.62
N GLY A 330 7.70 -9.68 26.53
CA GLY A 330 7.40 -8.92 25.30
C GLY A 330 8.48 -7.90 24.93
N GLY A 331 9.68 -8.05 25.49
CA GLY A 331 10.84 -7.20 25.31
C GLY A 331 11.82 -7.77 24.30
N ILE A 332 12.50 -6.85 23.61
CA ILE A 332 13.57 -7.12 22.65
C ILE A 332 14.73 -7.80 23.39
N GLY A 333 14.87 -9.14 23.27
CA GLY A 333 15.95 -9.84 23.98
C GLY A 333 15.99 -11.38 23.87
N THR A 334 14.87 -12.06 23.60
CA THR A 334 14.91 -13.51 23.35
C THR A 334 15.43 -13.81 21.94
N THR A 335 16.18 -14.91 21.77
CA THR A 335 16.87 -15.28 20.53
C THR A 335 15.95 -15.73 19.39
N THR A 336 14.64 -15.79 19.63
CA THR A 336 13.65 -15.91 18.56
C THR A 336 13.56 -14.54 17.86
N PRO A 337 13.99 -14.43 16.58
CA PRO A 337 14.08 -13.14 15.94
C PRO A 337 12.69 -12.48 15.88
N ASP A 338 12.67 -11.15 15.97
CA ASP A 338 11.54 -10.37 15.48
C ASP A 338 11.26 -10.86 14.04
N LEU A 339 10.15 -11.57 13.82
CA LEU A 339 9.42 -11.29 12.61
C LEU A 339 8.80 -9.92 12.87
N PRO A 340 9.25 -8.86 12.18
CA PRO A 340 8.68 -7.56 12.41
C PRO A 340 7.17 -7.67 12.25
N SER A 341 6.41 -7.18 13.24
CA SER A 341 4.96 -6.95 13.12
C SER A 341 4.61 -5.98 11.97
N LEU A 342 5.65 -5.42 11.33
CA LEU A 342 5.67 -4.61 10.11
C LEU A 342 5.65 -5.41 8.81
N LEU A 343 6.14 -6.67 8.77
CA LEU A 343 6.27 -7.42 7.50
C LEU A 343 4.94 -7.45 6.76
N ILE A 344 3.93 -7.87 7.51
CA ILE A 344 2.51 -7.87 7.20
C ILE A 344 1.86 -7.62 8.55
N LYS A 345 1.08 -6.54 8.69
CA LYS A 345 0.26 -6.35 9.89
C LYS A 345 -0.72 -7.52 9.97
N ASP A 346 -0.50 -8.43 10.92
CA ASP A 346 -1.36 -9.61 11.12
C ASP A 346 -2.82 -9.18 11.43
N GLU A 347 -3.02 -7.93 11.88
CA GLU A 347 -4.34 -7.30 11.94
C GLU A 347 -4.72 -6.62 10.60
N HIS A 348 -5.59 -7.33 9.87
CA HIS A 348 -6.54 -6.83 8.86
C HIS A 348 -6.02 -6.44 7.44
N LYS A 349 -6.68 -7.08 6.45
CA LYS A 349 -7.37 -6.57 5.24
C LYS A 349 -6.93 -5.29 4.49
N ASP A 350 -6.31 -4.31 5.12
CA ASP A 350 -6.25 -2.91 4.62
C ASP A 350 -4.88 -2.21 4.83
N GLY A 351 -3.82 -2.89 5.30
CA GLY A 351 -2.63 -2.17 5.81
C GLY A 351 -1.23 -2.78 5.67
N ALA A 352 -1.06 -3.90 4.96
CA ALA A 352 0.24 -4.50 4.70
C ALA A 352 0.67 -4.26 3.24
N SER A 353 1.26 -3.09 2.96
CA SER A 353 1.77 -2.74 1.63
C SER A 353 3.08 -3.46 1.33
N CYS A 354 3.00 -4.46 0.46
CA CYS A 354 4.14 -5.21 -0.06
C CYS A 354 5.40 -4.39 -0.50
N PRO A 355 5.33 -3.13 -1.01
CA PRO A 355 6.55 -2.34 -1.26
C PRO A 355 7.51 -2.18 -0.06
N ASP A 356 7.03 -2.14 1.19
CA ASP A 356 7.87 -1.77 2.34
C ASP A 356 8.72 -2.91 2.90
N SER A 357 8.26 -4.16 2.76
CA SER A 357 8.94 -5.37 3.25
C SER A 357 9.77 -6.11 2.18
N ASP A 358 9.82 -5.59 0.95
CA ASP A 358 10.57 -6.21 -0.15
C ASP A 358 12.09 -6.23 0.08
N GLY A 359 12.68 -7.41 -0.10
CA GLY A 359 14.08 -7.69 0.12
C GLY A 359 14.50 -7.82 1.59
N MET A 360 13.58 -7.70 2.55
CA MET A 360 13.88 -7.94 3.96
C MET A 360 14.32 -9.40 4.19
N ILE A 361 15.26 -9.57 5.11
CA ILE A 361 15.67 -10.88 5.61
C ILE A 361 15.00 -11.09 6.97
N VAL A 362 14.32 -12.22 7.11
CA VAL A 362 13.57 -12.61 8.31
C VAL A 362 14.13 -13.94 8.78
N SER A 363 14.25 -14.14 10.10
CA SER A 363 14.90 -15.33 10.65
C SER A 363 13.96 -16.08 11.58
N VAL A 364 13.95 -17.41 11.51
CA VAL A 364 13.12 -18.29 12.34
C VAL A 364 14.00 -19.41 12.88
N GLY A 365 14.31 -19.37 14.17
CA GLY A 365 15.37 -20.19 14.73
C GLY A 365 16.71 -19.89 14.05
N SER A 366 17.37 -20.92 13.53
CA SER A 366 18.62 -20.81 12.76
C SER A 366 18.42 -20.50 11.26
N LEU A 367 17.19 -20.52 10.76
CA LEU A 367 16.90 -20.39 9.33
C LEU A 367 16.67 -18.93 8.93
N GLN A 368 17.25 -18.51 7.81
CA GLN A 368 17.03 -17.19 7.22
C GLN A 368 16.21 -17.30 5.95
N PHE A 369 15.20 -16.44 5.83
CA PHE A 369 14.34 -16.31 4.66
C PHE A 369 14.41 -14.88 4.09
N ARG A 370 14.26 -14.74 2.78
CA ARG A 370 14.11 -13.44 2.09
C ARG A 370 12.67 -13.24 1.65
N VAL A 371 12.15 -12.05 1.89
CA VAL A 371 10.81 -11.61 1.49
C VAL A 371 10.90 -10.93 0.13
N ASN A 372 10.04 -11.30 -0.82
CA ASN A 372 9.89 -10.62 -2.11
C ASN A 372 8.41 -10.41 -2.45
N CYS A 373 8.09 -9.18 -2.82
CA CYS A 373 6.74 -8.71 -3.10
C CYS A 373 6.44 -8.69 -4.59
N ARG A 374 6.38 -9.91 -5.13
CA ARG A 374 6.06 -10.21 -6.52
C ARG A 374 4.96 -11.27 -6.57
N LYS A 375 4.19 -11.26 -7.66
CA LYS A 375 3.36 -12.42 -8.04
C LYS A 375 4.24 -13.66 -8.11
N TYR A 376 3.94 -14.66 -7.28
CA TYR A 376 4.67 -15.92 -7.24
C TYR A 376 3.69 -17.09 -7.23
N GLN A 377 3.84 -18.00 -8.18
CA GLN A 377 3.08 -19.23 -8.25
C GLN A 377 4.05 -20.41 -8.08
N PRO A 378 4.02 -21.15 -6.95
CA PRO A 378 4.97 -22.23 -6.72
C PRO A 378 4.76 -23.38 -7.70
N LYS A 379 5.83 -23.79 -8.40
CA LYS A 379 5.81 -24.97 -9.29
C LYS A 379 5.42 -26.25 -8.55
N LYS A 380 5.92 -26.39 -7.32
CA LYS A 380 5.64 -27.50 -6.40
C LYS A 380 5.38 -26.96 -5.00
N HIS A 381 4.18 -27.20 -4.50
CA HIS A 381 3.79 -26.89 -3.12
C HIS A 381 3.57 -28.20 -2.34
N ILE A 382 3.83 -28.16 -1.03
CA ILE A 382 3.59 -29.29 -0.12
C ILE A 382 2.10 -29.36 0.21
N GLU A 383 1.55 -28.22 0.64
CA GLU A 383 0.20 -28.10 1.15
C GLU A 383 -0.33 -26.68 0.86
N LYS A 384 -1.64 -26.60 0.66
CA LYS A 384 -2.39 -25.34 0.63
C LYS A 384 -3.02 -25.13 1.99
N THR A 385 -2.54 -24.16 2.75
CA THR A 385 -3.12 -23.80 4.04
C THR A 385 -4.29 -22.81 3.86
N GLY A 386 -5.19 -22.77 4.84
CA GLY A 386 -6.39 -21.94 4.79
C GLY A 386 -6.10 -20.44 4.71
N SER A 387 -7.09 -19.66 4.24
CA SER A 387 -7.00 -18.22 3.93
C SER A 387 -6.85 -17.27 5.14
N SER A 388 -6.42 -17.77 6.31
CA SER A 388 -6.40 -17.02 7.58
C SER A 388 -5.19 -17.33 8.46
N GLY A 389 -4.14 -17.96 7.92
CA GLY A 389 -2.90 -18.18 8.67
C GLY A 389 -2.08 -16.90 8.79
N ARG A 390 -1.77 -16.48 10.02
CA ARG A 390 -0.74 -15.45 10.28
C ARG A 390 0.57 -15.84 9.60
N VAL A 391 1.25 -14.88 9.00
CA VAL A 391 2.43 -15.17 8.16
C VAL A 391 3.60 -15.64 9.01
N SER A 392 3.67 -15.12 10.23
CA SER A 392 4.49 -15.65 11.32
C SER A 392 4.25 -17.14 11.56
N GLY A 393 3.02 -17.55 11.86
CA GLY A 393 2.66 -18.95 12.06
C GLY A 393 3.02 -19.84 10.86
N MET A 394 2.77 -19.39 9.64
CA MET A 394 3.12 -20.14 8.42
C MET A 394 4.64 -20.29 8.21
N LEU A 395 5.42 -19.26 8.55
CA LEU A 395 6.89 -19.35 8.54
C LEU A 395 7.44 -20.26 9.63
N ALA A 396 6.81 -20.32 10.81
CA ALA A 396 7.17 -21.29 11.85
C ALA A 396 6.92 -22.74 11.40
N ILE A 397 5.76 -23.02 10.81
CA ILE A 397 5.45 -24.35 10.25
C ILE A 397 6.44 -24.70 9.14
N CYS A 398 6.77 -23.75 8.26
CA CYS A 398 7.80 -23.96 7.24
C CYS A 398 9.21 -24.17 7.84
N ALA A 399 9.54 -23.52 8.97
CA ALA A 399 10.80 -23.72 9.67
C ALA A 399 10.90 -25.11 10.34
N LEU A 400 9.78 -25.65 10.83
CA LEU A 400 9.69 -26.98 11.42
C LEU A 400 9.58 -28.11 10.40
N ASN A 401 9.11 -27.83 9.18
CA ASN A 401 8.99 -28.83 8.12
C ASN A 401 10.29 -28.91 7.27
N PRO A 402 11.05 -30.03 7.31
CA PRO A 402 12.32 -30.15 6.58
C PRO A 402 12.15 -30.21 5.05
N ALA A 403 10.95 -30.48 4.54
CA ALA A 403 10.65 -30.38 3.11
C ALA A 403 10.30 -28.96 2.65
N CYS A 404 10.03 -28.03 3.58
CA CYS A 404 9.62 -26.67 3.26
C CYS A 404 10.81 -25.75 3.00
N GLN A 405 10.80 -25.14 1.81
CA GLN A 405 11.82 -24.22 1.32
C GLN A 405 11.35 -22.75 1.40
N GLY A 406 10.06 -22.50 1.58
CA GLY A 406 9.48 -21.16 1.68
C GLY A 406 7.96 -21.19 1.77
N VAL A 407 7.36 -20.01 1.86
CA VAL A 407 5.90 -19.79 1.83
C VAL A 407 5.53 -18.68 0.85
N SER A 408 4.35 -18.75 0.25
CA SER A 408 3.84 -17.67 -0.62
C SER A 408 2.34 -17.46 -0.45
N TYR A 409 1.90 -16.20 -0.56
CA TYR A 409 0.48 -15.86 -0.63
C TYR A 409 0.07 -15.57 -2.07
N TRP A 410 -0.92 -16.32 -2.54
CA TRP A 410 -1.45 -16.23 -3.88
C TRP A 410 -2.95 -16.56 -3.87
N ALA A 411 -3.75 -15.83 -4.66
CA ALA A 411 -5.20 -16.06 -4.75
C ALA A 411 -5.90 -16.24 -3.37
N SER A 412 -5.62 -15.32 -2.45
CA SER A 412 -6.14 -15.30 -1.07
C SER A 412 -5.83 -16.53 -0.22
N SER A 413 -4.79 -17.30 -0.55
CA SER A 413 -4.38 -18.52 0.15
C SER A 413 -2.88 -18.53 0.40
N VAL A 414 -2.42 -19.15 1.51
CA VAL A 414 -1.00 -19.40 1.74
C VAL A 414 -0.63 -20.80 1.24
N TYR A 415 0.56 -20.92 0.66
CA TYR A 415 1.13 -22.16 0.14
C TYR A 415 2.49 -22.40 0.76
N MET A 416 2.76 -23.63 1.23
CA MET A 416 4.11 -24.07 1.58
C MET A 416 4.84 -24.59 0.33
N ILE A 417 6.04 -24.09 0.07
CA ILE A 417 6.81 -24.33 -1.14
C ILE A 417 7.81 -25.47 -0.90
N ALA A 418 7.82 -26.46 -1.79
CA ALA A 418 8.69 -27.64 -1.68
C ALA A 418 10.02 -27.52 -2.46
N GLU A 419 10.07 -26.61 -3.44
CA GLU A 419 11.21 -26.39 -4.34
C GLU A 419 11.86 -25.03 -4.01
N HIS A 420 13.16 -25.02 -3.78
CA HIS A 420 13.88 -23.77 -3.54
C HIS A 420 14.06 -22.98 -4.84
N GLU A 421 13.75 -21.69 -4.81
CA GLU A 421 14.11 -20.75 -5.88
C GLU A 421 14.88 -19.58 -5.29
N LYS A 422 16.10 -19.34 -5.79
CA LYS A 422 16.91 -18.19 -5.37
C LYS A 422 16.22 -16.88 -5.79
N LEU A 423 15.57 -16.24 -4.83
CA LEU A 423 14.95 -14.92 -5.00
C LEU A 423 16.02 -13.83 -5.24
N PRO A 424 15.73 -12.79 -6.02
CA PRO A 424 16.61 -11.62 -6.15
C PRO A 424 16.61 -10.83 -4.84
N GLU A 425 17.69 -10.09 -4.57
CA GLU A 425 17.84 -9.33 -3.31
C GLU A 425 16.69 -8.35 -3.04
N ARG A 426 16.14 -7.77 -4.12
CA ARG A 426 14.89 -7.01 -4.18
C ARG A 426 14.14 -7.32 -5.47
N THR A 427 12.84 -7.17 -5.43
CA THR A 427 11.95 -7.21 -6.60
C THR A 427 12.12 -5.94 -7.43
N LYS A 428 12.03 -6.04 -8.76
CA LYS A 428 12.09 -4.86 -9.64
C LYS A 428 10.80 -4.05 -9.51
N ASN A 429 10.88 -2.73 -9.60
CA ASN A 429 9.70 -1.86 -9.54
C ASN A 429 8.62 -2.18 -10.59
N SER A 430 8.98 -2.79 -11.73
CA SER A 430 8.03 -3.28 -12.75
C SER A 430 7.25 -4.53 -12.34
N ASP A 431 7.82 -5.31 -11.42
CA ASP A 431 7.37 -6.64 -11.01
C ASP A 431 6.72 -6.60 -9.61
N LEU A 432 6.82 -5.44 -8.93
CA LEU A 432 6.10 -5.14 -7.70
C LEU A 432 4.60 -5.13 -7.97
N VAL A 433 3.91 -6.02 -7.29
CA VAL A 433 2.44 -6.06 -7.25
C VAL A 433 1.92 -5.05 -6.23
N LYS A 434 0.84 -4.35 -6.57
CA LYS A 434 0.11 -3.48 -5.63
C LYS A 434 -0.80 -4.27 -4.69
N ASP A 435 -1.05 -5.53 -5.01
CA ASP A 435 -1.87 -6.46 -4.25
C ASP A 435 -1.02 -7.18 -3.17
N TYR A 436 -1.69 -7.93 -2.29
CA TYR A 436 -1.08 -8.67 -1.19
C TYR A 436 -0.32 -9.95 -1.61
N GLU A 437 0.10 -10.11 -2.87
CA GLU A 437 0.85 -11.31 -3.33
C GLU A 437 2.34 -11.20 -2.97
N TRP A 438 2.88 -12.19 -2.26
CA TRP A 438 4.28 -12.24 -1.82
C TRP A 438 4.82 -13.67 -1.79
N VAL A 439 6.15 -13.78 -1.79
CA VAL A 439 6.90 -15.01 -1.52
C VAL A 439 8.00 -14.76 -0.50
N ILE A 440 8.14 -15.68 0.45
CA ILE A 440 9.18 -15.68 1.46
C ILE A 440 9.92 -17.01 1.37
N MET A 441 11.13 -17.02 0.82
CA MET A 441 11.92 -18.24 0.56
C MET A 441 13.15 -18.27 1.45
N LEU A 442 13.59 -19.45 1.87
CA LEU A 442 14.92 -19.62 2.48
C LEU A 442 16.01 -18.99 1.63
N ILE A 443 17.02 -18.39 2.26
CA ILE A 443 18.20 -17.88 1.56
C ILE A 443 19.08 -19.04 1.08
N GLU A 444 19.29 -20.03 1.94
CA GLU A 444 20.03 -21.25 1.65
C GLU A 444 19.04 -22.43 1.52
N PRO A 445 19.09 -23.22 0.44
CA PRO A 445 18.22 -24.38 0.29
C PRO A 445 18.51 -25.42 1.38
N ARG A 446 17.47 -26.00 1.99
CA ARG A 446 17.68 -27.23 2.77
C ARG A 446 18.14 -28.33 1.81
N VAL A 447 19.21 -29.02 2.18
CA VAL A 447 19.58 -30.28 1.52
C VAL A 447 18.43 -31.26 1.73
N ALA A 448 17.91 -31.82 0.65
CA ALA A 448 16.89 -32.87 0.74
C ALA A 448 17.51 -34.10 1.42
N VAL A 449 16.92 -34.51 2.55
CA VAL A 449 17.27 -35.71 3.32
C VAL A 449 16.55 -36.92 2.73
#